data_AF-A0A6M3LYW0-F1
#
_entry.id   AF-A0A6M3LYW0-F1
#
_cell.length_a   1.000
_cell.length_b   1.000
_cell.length_c   1.000
_cell.angle_alpha   90.00
_cell.angle_beta   90.00
_cell.angle_gamma   90.00
#
_symmetry.space_group_name_H-M   'P 1'
#
loop_
_entity.id
_entity.type
_entity.pdbx_description
1 polymer ?
#
loop_
_entity_poly.entity_id
_entity_poly.type
_entity_poly.pdbx_seq_one_letter_code
_entity_poly.pdbx_strand_id
1 'polypeptide(L)'
;MKILVACEESQAVCKAFRAKGHEAYSCDILPCSGGHPEWHIQGDVLEQLDKGWDMMIAHPPCTYLSYAATSVWNKDGRLQKRLGALDFFARLWLAPINKICVENPMGCA
;
A
#
# COMPACT_ATOMS: atom_id res chain seq x y z
N MET A 1 5.96 -16.35 8.26
CA MET A 1 6.04 -15.53 7.05
C MET A 1 6.34 -14.11 7.48
N LYS A 2 7.27 -13.46 6.77
CA LYS A 2 7.53 -12.02 6.81
C LYS A 2 6.54 -11.32 5.89
N ILE A 3 5.70 -10.47 6.44
CA ILE A 3 4.61 -9.82 5.72
C ILE A 3 4.80 -8.31 5.75
N LEU A 4 4.83 -7.70 4.57
CA LEU A 4 4.78 -6.26 4.41
C LEU A 4 3.32 -5.82 4.27
N VAL A 5 2.85 -4.94 5.14
CA VAL A 5 1.58 -4.25 4.97
C VAL A 5 1.86 -2.84 4.48
N ALA A 6 1.79 -2.66 3.17
CA ALA A 6 2.19 -1.46 2.44
C ALA A 6 1.09 -0.39 2.47
N CYS A 7 1.50 0.87 2.66
CA CYS A 7 0.62 2.04 2.79
C CYS A 7 -0.36 1.90 3.97
N GLU A 8 0.14 1.44 5.12
CA GLU A 8 -0.63 1.31 6.35
C GLU A 8 0.08 1.97 7.54
N GLU A 9 -0.54 3.00 8.11
CA GLU A 9 -0.10 3.61 9.37
C GLU A 9 -0.90 3.10 10.60
N SER A 10 -2.17 2.69 10.38
CA SER A 10 -3.13 2.30 11.44
C SER A 10 -2.89 0.93 12.06
N GLN A 11 -2.09 0.10 11.39
CA GLN A 11 -1.75 -1.28 11.76
C GLN A 11 -2.95 -2.23 11.92
N ALA A 12 -4.10 -1.94 11.32
CA ALA A 12 -5.28 -2.81 11.44
C ALA A 12 -5.01 -4.22 10.87
N VAL A 13 -4.49 -4.29 9.65
CA VAL A 13 -4.12 -5.53 8.96
C VAL A 13 -2.84 -6.10 9.56
N CYS A 14 -1.84 -5.27 9.85
CA CYS A 14 -0.61 -5.71 10.51
C CYS A 14 -0.89 -6.45 11.83
N LYS A 15 -1.73 -5.89 12.72
CA LYS A 15 -2.14 -6.54 13.98
C LYS A 15 -2.89 -7.84 13.75
N ALA A 16 -3.76 -7.91 12.74
CA ALA A 16 -4.49 -9.14 12.41
C ALA A 16 -3.54 -10.28 11.99
N PHE A 17 -2.48 -9.98 11.22
CA PHE A 17 -1.46 -10.98 10.89
C PHE A 17 -0.57 -11.35 12.08
N ARG A 18 -0.18 -10.39 12.92
CA ARG A 18 0.56 -10.64 14.17
C ARG A 18 -0.21 -11.56 15.10
N ALA A 19 -1.53 -11.36 15.25
CA ALA A 19 -2.40 -12.23 16.05
C ALA A 19 -2.44 -13.69 15.55
N LYS A 20 -2.12 -13.92 14.27
CA LYS A 20 -2.00 -15.26 13.67
C LYS A 20 -0.56 -15.83 13.69
N GLY A 21 0.38 -15.16 14.38
CA GLY A 21 1.76 -15.61 14.52
C GLY A 21 2.67 -15.29 13.33
N HIS A 22 2.29 -14.36 12.47
CA HIS A 22 3.15 -13.89 11.38
C HIS A 22 4.05 -12.72 11.80
N GLU A 23 5.22 -12.62 11.20
CA GLU A 23 6.14 -11.50 11.37
C GLU A 23 5.71 -10.38 10.40
N ALA A 24 4.71 -9.58 10.80
CA ALA A 24 4.15 -8.53 9.96
C ALA A 24 4.63 -7.13 10.34
N TYR A 25 4.90 -6.29 9.35
CA TYR A 25 5.26 -4.90 9.54
C TYR A 25 4.37 -4.00 8.68
N SER A 26 3.79 -2.98 9.30
CA SER A 26 3.11 -1.89 8.60
C SER A 26 4.15 -0.92 8.04
N CYS A 27 3.93 -0.35 6.87
CA CYS A 27 4.83 0.62 6.26
C CYS A 27 4.05 1.78 5.63
N ASP A 28 4.35 3.00 6.07
CA ASP A 28 3.74 4.23 5.56
C ASP A 28 4.68 5.43 5.73
N ILE A 29 4.46 6.50 4.99
CA ILE A 29 5.17 7.77 5.18
C ILE A 29 4.68 8.49 6.44
N LEU A 30 3.43 8.25 6.84
CA LEU A 30 2.83 8.82 8.02
C LEU A 30 3.30 8.10 9.30
N PRO A 31 3.37 8.80 10.44
CA PRO A 31 3.67 8.15 11.71
C PRO A 31 2.62 7.09 12.06
N CYS A 32 3.07 6.02 12.71
CA CYS A 32 2.20 4.97 13.24
C CYS A 32 1.12 5.52 14.18
N SER A 33 -0.15 5.21 13.92
CA SER A 33 -1.26 5.40 14.89
C SER A 33 -1.73 4.10 15.55
N GLY A 34 -1.22 2.94 15.09
CA GLY A 34 -1.72 1.62 15.47
C GLY A 34 -1.31 1.10 16.85
N GLY A 35 -0.40 1.80 17.54
CA GLY A 35 0.04 1.53 18.91
C GLY A 35 1.33 0.70 19.05
N HIS A 36 1.87 0.18 17.93
CA HIS A 36 3.09 -0.63 17.91
C HIS A 36 4.14 -0.02 16.97
N PRO A 37 4.82 1.08 17.36
CA PRO A 37 5.86 1.70 16.54
C PRO A 37 7.00 0.73 16.19
N GLU A 38 7.24 -0.30 17.01
CA GLU A 38 8.23 -1.36 16.77
C GLU A 38 7.87 -2.29 15.60
N TRP A 39 6.61 -2.28 15.14
CA TRP A 39 6.14 -3.01 13.95
C TRP A 39 5.88 -2.07 12.77
N HIS A 40 6.32 -0.81 12.86
CA HIS A 40 6.08 0.20 11.85
C HIS A 40 7.37 0.66 11.19
N ILE A 41 7.42 0.53 9.86
CA ILE A 41 8.49 1.04 9.02
C ILE A 41 8.01 2.37 8.46
N GLN A 42 8.39 3.47 9.12
CA GLN A 42 8.04 4.80 8.62
C GLN A 42 8.96 5.20 7.46
N GLY A 43 8.41 5.35 6.26
CA GLY A 43 9.17 5.68 5.05
C GLY A 43 8.48 5.30 3.74
N ASP A 44 9.19 5.47 2.63
CA ASP A 44 8.70 5.06 1.32
C ASP A 44 8.69 3.54 1.20
N VAL A 45 7.53 2.97 0.91
CA VAL A 45 7.35 1.53 0.75
C VAL A 45 8.08 0.97 -0.47
N LEU A 46 8.36 1.80 -1.48
CA LEU A 46 9.14 1.38 -2.65
C LEU A 46 10.55 0.92 -2.25
N GLU A 47 11.11 1.46 -1.18
CA GLU A 47 12.41 1.04 -0.63
C GLU A 47 12.36 -0.32 0.07
N GLN A 48 11.17 -0.91 0.26
CA GLN A 48 10.99 -2.19 0.95
C GLN A 48 10.76 -3.37 -0.01
N LEU A 49 10.40 -3.13 -1.27
CA LEU A 49 9.88 -4.16 -2.17
C LEU A 49 10.86 -5.32 -2.41
N ASP A 50 12.17 -5.03 -2.40
CA ASP A 50 13.23 -6.00 -2.69
C ASP A 50 13.89 -6.60 -1.42
N LYS A 51 13.31 -6.39 -0.23
CA LYS A 51 13.92 -6.81 1.05
C LYS A 51 13.58 -8.24 1.49
N GLY A 52 13.16 -9.10 0.56
CA GLY A 52 12.94 -10.52 0.82
C GLY A 52 11.68 -10.81 1.65
N TRP A 53 10.58 -10.09 1.38
CA TRP A 53 9.27 -10.37 1.98
C TRP A 53 8.65 -11.63 1.39
N ASP A 54 7.96 -12.42 2.23
CA ASP A 54 7.22 -13.60 1.76
C ASP A 54 5.88 -13.21 1.12
N MET A 55 5.28 -12.11 1.60
CA MET A 55 3.98 -11.61 1.18
C MET A 55 3.88 -10.09 1.35
N MET A 56 3.13 -9.44 0.46
CA MET A 56 2.70 -8.05 0.61
C MET A 56 1.17 -7.93 0.52
N ILE A 57 0.60 -7.17 1.44
CA ILE A 57 -0.77 -6.63 1.35
C ILE A 57 -0.64 -5.12 1.21
N ALA A 58 -1.19 -4.52 0.16
CA ALA A 58 -1.02 -3.10 -0.11
C ALA A 58 -2.34 -2.33 -0.18
N HIS A 59 -2.32 -1.10 0.35
CA HIS A 59 -3.45 -0.17 0.37
C HIS A 59 -3.06 1.18 -0.28
N PRO A 60 -2.63 1.21 -1.56
CA PRO A 60 -2.14 2.43 -2.18
C PRO A 60 -3.21 3.54 -2.24
N PRO A 61 -2.82 4.82 -2.24
CA PRO A 61 -3.77 5.93 -2.32
C PRO A 61 -4.71 5.83 -3.53
N CYS A 62 -6.02 5.89 -3.28
CA CYS A 62 -7.05 5.64 -4.29
C CYS A 62 -7.58 6.90 -5.01
N THR A 63 -7.18 8.10 -4.58
CA THR A 63 -7.77 9.39 -4.99
C THR A 63 -7.82 9.62 -6.51
N TYR A 64 -6.84 9.11 -7.23
CA TYR A 64 -6.75 9.25 -8.70
C TYR A 64 -7.09 7.97 -9.46
N LEU A 65 -7.34 6.86 -8.76
CA LEU A 65 -7.66 5.56 -9.31
C LEU A 65 -9.17 5.27 -9.31
N SER A 66 -9.89 5.71 -8.27
CA SER A 66 -11.29 5.37 -8.05
C SER A 66 -12.27 6.06 -9.01
N TYR A 67 -13.33 5.34 -9.40
CA TYR A 67 -14.46 5.90 -10.15
C TYR A 67 -15.35 6.86 -9.33
N ALA A 68 -15.18 6.94 -8.01
CA ALA A 68 -15.93 7.90 -7.18
C ALA A 68 -15.71 9.37 -7.61
N ALA A 69 -14.57 9.67 -8.25
CA ALA A 69 -14.24 11.00 -8.74
C ALA A 69 -14.45 11.18 -10.25
N THR A 70 -15.33 10.39 -10.89
CA THR A 70 -15.56 10.44 -12.34
C THR A 70 -16.09 11.80 -12.83
N SER A 71 -16.88 12.52 -12.01
CA SER A 71 -17.39 13.85 -12.37
C SER A 71 -16.29 14.89 -12.65
N VAL A 72 -15.10 14.67 -12.11
CA VAL A 72 -13.93 15.54 -12.25
C VAL A 72 -12.77 14.84 -12.97
N TRP A 73 -13.08 13.76 -13.71
CA TRP A 73 -12.11 12.88 -14.35
C TRP A 73 -11.13 13.60 -15.28
N ASN A 74 -11.64 14.58 -16.03
CA ASN A 74 -10.95 15.35 -17.06
C ASN A 74 -10.46 16.73 -16.59
N LYS A 75 -10.47 17.00 -15.27
CA LYS A 75 -9.94 18.27 -14.75
C LYS A 75 -8.44 18.38 -15.08
N ASP A 76 -8.00 19.56 -15.49
CA ASP A 76 -6.60 19.82 -15.85
C ASP A 76 -5.61 19.35 -14.77
N GLY A 77 -4.51 18.73 -15.22
CA GLY A 77 -3.47 18.15 -14.37
C GLY A 77 -3.83 16.82 -13.70
N ARG A 78 -5.11 16.39 -13.73
CA ARG A 78 -5.54 15.13 -13.08
C ARG A 78 -5.07 13.89 -13.82
N LEU A 79 -4.90 13.97 -15.15
CA LEU A 79 -4.34 12.89 -15.96
C LEU A 79 -2.93 12.51 -15.48
N GLN A 80 -2.05 13.50 -15.30
CA GLN A 80 -0.67 13.27 -14.84
C GLN A 80 -0.64 12.63 -13.45
N LYS A 81 -1.51 13.08 -12.54
CA LYS A 81 -1.64 12.49 -11.19
C LYS A 81 -2.16 11.05 -11.24
N ARG A 82 -3.09 10.74 -12.14
CA ARG A 82 -3.58 9.38 -12.38
C ARG A 82 -2.49 8.48 -12.93
N LEU A 83 -1.71 8.94 -13.90
CA LEU A 83 -0.58 8.18 -14.43
C LEU A 83 0.46 7.90 -13.33
N GLY A 84 0.75 8.87 -12.46
CA GLY A 84 1.60 8.64 -11.29
C GLY A 84 1.03 7.63 -10.30
N ALA A 85 -0.28 7.68 -10.03
CA ALA A 85 -0.93 6.70 -9.15
C ALA A 85 -0.94 5.29 -9.77
N LEU A 86 -1.13 5.17 -11.08
CA LEU A 86 -1.05 3.90 -11.81
C LEU A 86 0.37 3.34 -11.83
N ASP A 87 1.40 4.19 -12.00
CA ASP A 87 2.80 3.78 -11.90
C ASP A 87 3.12 3.25 -10.50
N PHE A 88 2.70 3.97 -9.46
CA PHE A 88 2.88 3.54 -8.07
C PHE A 88 2.18 2.20 -7.80
N PHE A 89 0.91 2.06 -8.23
CA PHE A 89 0.18 0.80 -8.13
C PHE A 89 0.91 -0.34 -8.86
N ALA A 90 1.37 -0.10 -10.11
CA ALA A 90 2.06 -1.09 -10.91
C ALA A 90 3.37 -1.57 -10.25
N ARG A 91 4.13 -0.66 -9.64
CA ARG A 91 5.34 -1.00 -8.88
C ARG A 91 5.05 -1.94 -7.71
N LEU A 92 3.94 -1.72 -6.99
CA LEU A 92 3.49 -2.62 -5.93
C LEU A 92 3.05 -3.98 -6.50
N TRP A 93 2.24 -3.97 -7.55
CA TRP A 93 1.70 -5.19 -8.16
C TRP A 93 2.78 -6.09 -8.79
N LEU A 94 3.81 -5.48 -9.35
CA LEU A 94 4.92 -6.16 -10.04
C LEU A 94 6.16 -6.34 -9.17
N ALA A 95 6.08 -6.05 -7.86
CA ALA A 95 7.18 -6.24 -6.93
C ALA A 95 7.67 -7.71 -6.94
N PRO A 96 8.97 -7.98 -6.70
CA PRO A 96 9.52 -9.34 -6.67
C PRO A 96 9.18 -10.05 -5.34
N ILE A 97 7.90 -10.09 -5.00
CA ILE A 97 7.32 -10.71 -3.81
C ILE A 97 6.36 -11.81 -4.28
N ASN A 98 6.55 -13.03 -3.77
CA ASN A 98 5.84 -14.21 -4.26
C ASN A 98 4.30 -14.14 -4.08
N LYS A 99 3.83 -13.47 -3.03
CA LYS A 99 2.40 -13.37 -2.71
C LYS A 99 2.01 -11.91 -2.56
N ILE A 100 1.19 -11.40 -3.47
CA ILE A 100 0.75 -10.01 -3.47
C ILE A 100 -0.77 -9.95 -3.47
N CYS A 101 -1.32 -9.09 -2.62
CA CYS A 101 -2.70 -8.64 -2.68
C CYS A 101 -2.71 -7.12 -2.59
N VAL A 102 -3.49 -6.46 -3.45
CA VAL A 102 -3.65 -5.01 -3.41
C VAL A 102 -5.13 -4.71 -3.29
N GLU A 103 -5.49 -3.96 -2.25
CA GLU A 103 -6.86 -3.52 -2.00
C GLU A 103 -7.01 -2.07 -2.45
N ASN A 104 -8.07 -1.81 -3.21
CA ASN A 104 -8.42 -0.49 -3.73
C ASN A 104 -9.91 -0.52 -4.13
N PRO A 105 -10.70 0.54 -3.94
CA PRO A 105 -12.01 0.66 -4.55
C PRO A 105 -11.97 0.49 -6.08
N MET A 106 -13.12 0.12 -6.65
CA MET A 106 -13.30 0.01 -8.10
C MET A 106 -12.83 1.29 -8.82
N GLY A 107 -12.01 1.10 -9.85
CA GLY A 107 -11.28 2.17 -10.48
C GLY A 107 -10.62 1.75 -11.79
N CYS A 108 -9.60 2.51 -12.20
CA CYS A 108 -8.85 2.29 -13.42
C CYS A 108 -7.50 1.58 -13.24
N ALA A 109 -7.21 1.10 -12.03
CA ALA A 109 -6.04 0.26 -11.73
C ALA A 109 -6.37 -1.21 -11.98
#